data_AF-A0A257XBP6-F1
#
_entry.id   AF-A0A257XBP6-F1
#
_cell.length_a   1.000
_cell.length_b   1.000
_cell.length_c   1.000
_cell.angle_alpha   90.00
_cell.angle_beta   90.00
_cell.angle_gamma   90.00
#
_symmetry.space_group_name_H-M   'P 1'
#
loop_
_entity.id
_entity.type
_entity.pdbx_description
1 polymer ?
#
loop_
_entity_poly.entity_id
_entity_poly.type
_entity_poly.pdbx_seq_one_letter_code
_entity_poly.pdbx_strand_id
1 'polypeptide(L)'
;MTLLLALSASLGAAQAQSLTPQDPAYWETPEYYGSHALAQINASTAYALGFTGANVKVGVADSGIDGRHPEFAGRLLPGYDFTQNIPILPGQYDDPVVAKDKKMVPYEIVKGP
;
A
#
# COMPACT_ATOMS: atom_id res chain seq x y z
N MET A 1 -7.86 -67.83 -15.92
CA MET A 1 -7.03 -66.81 -16.58
C MET A 1 -7.69 -65.46 -16.33
N THR A 2 -7.34 -64.83 -15.23
CA THR A 2 -8.03 -63.65 -14.68
C THR A 2 -7.51 -62.40 -15.40
N LEU A 3 -8.39 -61.65 -16.05
CA LEU A 3 -8.03 -60.40 -16.75
C LEU A 3 -8.26 -59.22 -15.80
N LEU A 4 -7.17 -58.54 -15.43
CA LEU A 4 -7.17 -57.39 -14.51
C LEU A 4 -7.45 -56.10 -15.30
N LEU A 5 -8.54 -55.40 -14.97
CA LEU A 5 -8.81 -54.06 -15.49
C LEU A 5 -7.87 -53.05 -14.80
N ALA A 6 -6.95 -52.46 -15.55
CA ALA A 6 -6.17 -51.33 -15.07
C ALA A 6 -7.04 -50.06 -15.15
N LEU A 7 -7.58 -49.62 -14.01
CA LEU A 7 -8.21 -48.32 -13.87
C LEU A 7 -7.09 -47.27 -13.70
N SER A 8 -6.72 -46.60 -14.79
CA SER A 8 -5.82 -45.45 -14.73
C SER A 8 -6.56 -44.27 -14.11
N ALA A 9 -6.36 -44.04 -12.81
CA ALA A 9 -6.69 -42.77 -12.19
C ALA A 9 -5.69 -41.72 -12.68
N SER A 10 -6.10 -40.85 -13.59
CA SER A 10 -5.34 -39.64 -13.89
C SER A 10 -5.41 -38.72 -12.66
N LEU A 11 -4.33 -38.64 -11.88
CA LEU A 11 -4.13 -37.54 -10.95
C LEU A 11 -3.93 -36.27 -11.79
N GLY A 12 -4.98 -35.46 -11.93
CA GLY A 12 -4.83 -34.11 -12.44
C GLY A 12 -4.04 -33.29 -11.43
N ALA A 13 -2.91 -32.70 -11.85
CA ALA A 13 -2.22 -31.71 -11.05
C ALA A 13 -3.19 -30.55 -10.78
N ALA A 14 -3.49 -30.27 -9.51
CA ALA A 14 -4.21 -29.07 -9.15
C ALA A 14 -3.34 -27.87 -9.56
N GLN A 15 -3.70 -27.20 -10.64
CA GLN A 15 -3.06 -25.95 -11.03
C GLN A 15 -3.48 -24.90 -10.01
N ALA A 16 -2.52 -24.40 -9.24
CA ALA A 16 -2.75 -23.23 -8.40
C ALA A 16 -3.19 -22.07 -9.31
N GLN A 17 -4.41 -21.57 -9.09
CA GLN A 17 -4.87 -20.38 -9.79
C GLN A 17 -4.04 -19.20 -9.29
N SER A 18 -3.36 -18.52 -10.21
CA SER A 18 -2.67 -17.27 -9.91
C SER A 18 -3.70 -16.20 -9.60
N LEU A 19 -3.57 -15.55 -8.44
CA LEU A 19 -4.36 -14.38 -8.11
C LEU A 19 -4.10 -13.27 -9.14
N THR A 20 -5.17 -12.58 -9.53
CA THR A 20 -5.10 -11.43 -10.45
C THR A 20 -5.47 -10.17 -9.68
N PRO A 21 -5.09 -8.97 -10.14
CA PRO A 21 -5.51 -7.73 -9.48
C PRO A 21 -7.03 -7.55 -9.35
N GLN A 22 -7.84 -8.27 -10.13
CA GLN A 22 -9.31 -8.27 -10.02
C GLN A 22 -9.85 -9.20 -8.92
N ASP A 23 -9.00 -9.98 -8.28
CA ASP A 23 -9.32 -10.77 -7.11
C ASP A 23 -8.99 -9.98 -5.84
N PRO A 24 -9.94 -9.73 -4.91
CA PRO A 24 -9.65 -9.08 -3.64
C PRO A 24 -8.48 -9.71 -2.89
N ALA A 25 -8.33 -11.05 -2.93
CA ALA A 25 -7.26 -11.76 -2.24
C ALA A 25 -5.85 -11.36 -2.75
N TYR A 26 -5.74 -10.81 -3.96
CA TYR A 26 -4.48 -10.25 -4.48
C TYR A 26 -3.98 -9.05 -3.65
N TRP A 27 -4.91 -8.29 -3.06
CA TRP A 27 -4.61 -7.07 -2.29
C TRP A 27 -4.52 -7.31 -0.77
N GLU A 28 -4.79 -8.54 -0.31
CA GLU A 28 -4.81 -8.91 1.10
C GLU A 28 -3.42 -9.38 1.55
N THR A 29 -2.48 -8.45 1.59
CA THR A 29 -1.08 -8.69 2.02
C THR A 29 -0.99 -8.92 3.54
N PRO A 30 0.15 -9.37 4.09
CA PRO A 30 0.36 -9.41 5.54
C PRO A 30 0.10 -8.05 6.22
N GLU A 31 0.49 -6.95 5.58
CA GLU A 31 0.24 -5.58 6.06
C GLU A 31 -1.26 -5.23 6.05
N TYR A 32 -2.04 -5.75 5.10
CA TYR A 32 -3.49 -5.62 5.10
C TYR A 32 -4.10 -6.21 6.37
N TYR A 33 -3.70 -7.43 6.73
CA TYR A 33 -4.15 -8.12 7.94
C TYR A 33 -3.59 -7.51 9.23
N GLY A 34 -2.49 -6.76 9.13
CA GLY A 34 -1.97 -5.94 10.24
C GLY A 34 -2.82 -4.69 10.54
N SER A 35 -3.74 -4.30 9.66
CA SER A 35 -4.63 -3.16 9.87
C SER A 35 -5.98 -3.59 10.43
N HIS A 36 -6.43 -2.90 11.49
CA HIS A 36 -7.77 -3.13 12.04
C HIS A 36 -8.91 -2.60 11.17
N ALA A 37 -8.63 -1.68 10.23
CA ALA A 37 -9.66 -0.92 9.52
C ALA A 37 -9.88 -1.37 8.07
N LEU A 38 -8.86 -1.91 7.38
CA LEU A 38 -8.93 -2.14 5.93
C LEU A 38 -10.03 -3.14 5.53
N ALA A 39 -10.20 -4.21 6.30
CA ALA A 39 -11.29 -5.16 6.10
C ALA A 39 -12.66 -4.54 6.40
N GLN A 40 -12.78 -3.69 7.41
CA GLN A 40 -14.05 -3.05 7.79
C GLN A 40 -14.58 -2.12 6.69
N ILE A 41 -13.69 -1.52 5.90
CA ILE A 41 -14.03 -0.61 4.80
C ILE A 41 -14.02 -1.29 3.41
N ASN A 42 -13.87 -2.62 3.35
CA ASN A 42 -13.78 -3.39 2.10
C ASN A 42 -12.69 -2.88 1.13
N ALA A 43 -11.51 -2.51 1.65
CA ALA A 43 -10.46 -1.91 0.84
C ALA A 43 -9.94 -2.83 -0.28
N SER A 44 -9.76 -4.12 -0.01
CA SER A 44 -9.29 -5.11 -1.01
C SER A 44 -10.29 -5.24 -2.17
N THR A 45 -11.59 -5.21 -1.87
CA THR A 45 -12.65 -5.21 -2.88
C THR A 45 -12.63 -3.95 -3.73
N ALA A 46 -12.45 -2.77 -3.13
CA ALA A 46 -12.36 -1.53 -3.88
C ALA A 46 -11.15 -1.52 -4.84
N TYR A 47 -9.98 -1.99 -4.39
CA TYR A 47 -8.80 -2.11 -5.25
C TYR A 47 -9.00 -3.14 -6.36
N ALA A 48 -9.68 -4.26 -6.08
CA ALA A 48 -10.01 -5.26 -7.09
C ALA A 48 -10.94 -4.73 -8.20
N LEU A 49 -11.79 -3.78 -7.87
CA LEU A 49 -12.61 -3.03 -8.82
C LEU A 49 -11.85 -1.92 -9.56
N GLY A 50 -10.56 -1.72 -9.26
CA GLY A 50 -9.69 -0.71 -9.86
C GLY A 50 -9.74 0.66 -9.19
N PHE A 51 -10.41 0.81 -8.04
CA PHE A 51 -10.46 2.09 -7.31
C PHE A 51 -9.24 2.27 -6.42
N THR A 52 -8.21 2.95 -6.92
CA THR A 52 -6.93 3.12 -6.20
C THR A 52 -6.80 4.46 -5.47
N GLY A 53 -7.63 5.45 -5.83
CA GLY A 53 -7.44 6.85 -5.42
C GLY A 53 -6.45 7.62 -6.30
N ALA A 54 -6.06 7.08 -7.46
CA ALA A 54 -5.23 7.79 -8.42
C ALA A 54 -5.83 9.16 -8.78
N ASN A 55 -4.97 10.18 -8.89
CA ASN A 55 -5.32 11.59 -9.11
C ASN A 55 -6.10 12.28 -7.98
N VAL A 56 -6.29 11.62 -6.83
CA VAL A 56 -6.79 12.26 -5.61
C VAL A 56 -5.60 12.72 -4.77
N LYS A 57 -5.66 13.98 -4.29
CA LYS A 57 -4.66 14.53 -3.36
C LYS A 57 -5.24 14.56 -1.95
N VAL A 58 -4.46 14.14 -0.95
CA VAL A 58 -4.90 14.03 0.45
C VAL A 58 -3.97 14.78 1.38
N GLY A 59 -4.41 15.93 1.90
CA GLY A 59 -3.64 16.73 2.86
C GLY A 59 -3.70 16.13 4.26
N VAL A 60 -2.55 15.93 4.90
CA VAL A 60 -2.46 15.50 6.30
C VAL A 60 -1.95 16.65 7.15
N ALA A 61 -2.81 17.15 8.04
CA ALA A 61 -2.45 18.13 9.06
C ALA A 61 -2.17 17.40 10.38
N ASP A 62 -0.90 17.08 10.60
CA ASP A 62 -0.39 16.38 11.78
C ASP A 62 0.84 17.14 12.32
N SER A 63 1.58 16.49 13.21
CA SER A 63 2.99 16.77 13.39
C SER A 63 3.78 16.59 12.10
N GLY A 64 3.44 15.64 11.19
CA GLY A 64 4.52 14.79 10.71
C GLY A 64 4.49 13.98 9.41
N ILE A 65 5.67 13.84 8.79
CA ILE A 65 6.13 12.80 7.86
C ILE A 65 7.63 12.59 7.93
N ASP A 66 8.03 11.33 7.80
CA ASP A 66 9.34 10.97 7.27
C ASP A 66 9.26 10.73 5.75
N GLY A 67 9.73 11.69 4.94
CA GLY A 67 9.70 11.55 3.47
C GLY A 67 10.76 10.62 2.89
N ARG A 68 11.64 10.06 3.73
CA ARG A 68 12.64 9.04 3.32
C ARG A 68 12.06 7.63 3.37
N HIS A 69 10.85 7.45 3.90
CA HIS A 69 10.19 6.16 3.97
C HIS A 69 9.88 5.64 2.55
N PRO A 70 10.27 4.40 2.19
CA PRO A 70 10.13 3.90 0.82
C PRO A 70 8.67 3.89 0.33
N GLU A 71 7.71 3.73 1.22
CA GLU A 71 6.27 3.74 0.97
C GLU A 71 5.75 5.10 0.44
N PHE A 72 6.52 6.17 0.64
CA PHE A 72 6.22 7.51 0.15
C PHE A 72 7.07 7.94 -1.04
N ALA A 73 7.97 7.08 -1.54
CA ALA A 73 8.78 7.37 -2.71
C ALA A 73 7.88 7.72 -3.92
N GLY A 74 8.06 8.94 -4.45
CA GLY A 74 7.27 9.45 -5.59
C GLY A 74 5.81 9.77 -5.29
N ARG A 75 5.39 9.77 -4.02
CA ARG A 75 4.00 9.99 -3.58
C ARG A 75 3.76 11.33 -2.88
N LEU A 76 4.82 12.07 -2.61
CA LEU A 76 4.74 13.32 -1.86
C LEU A 76 4.66 14.53 -2.77
N LEU A 77 3.76 15.45 -2.43
CA LEU A 77 3.62 16.76 -3.05
C LEU A 77 4.26 17.85 -2.18
N PRO A 78 4.47 19.07 -2.73
CA PRO A 78 4.85 20.22 -1.91
C PRO A 78 3.86 20.44 -0.76
N GLY A 79 4.36 20.88 0.39
CA GLY A 79 3.58 21.11 1.61
C GLY A 79 4.02 22.37 2.36
N TYR A 80 3.61 22.49 3.62
CA TYR A 80 3.95 23.64 4.45
C TYR A 80 4.18 23.21 5.91
N ASP A 81 5.30 23.64 6.50
CA ASP A 81 5.56 23.50 7.92
C ASP A 81 5.12 24.77 8.65
N PHE A 82 4.01 24.66 9.38
CA PHE A 82 3.45 25.75 10.18
C PHE A 82 4.25 26.05 11.46
N THR A 83 5.08 25.12 11.93
CA THR A 83 5.91 25.29 13.13
C THR A 83 7.13 26.17 12.86
N GLN A 84 7.69 26.06 11.66
CA GLN A 84 8.83 26.84 11.19
C GLN A 84 8.42 27.99 10.25
N ASN A 85 7.16 28.01 9.83
CA ASN A 85 6.61 28.99 8.88
C ASN A 85 7.39 28.98 7.55
N ILE A 86 7.61 27.78 6.99
CA ILE A 86 8.33 27.57 5.73
C ILE A 86 7.57 26.63 4.78
N PRO A 87 7.67 26.82 3.45
CA PRO A 87 7.22 25.83 2.49
C PRO A 87 8.13 24.60 2.48
N ILE A 88 7.56 23.40 2.34
CA ILE A 88 8.30 22.16 2.12
C ILE A 88 8.23 21.80 0.62
N LEU A 89 9.39 21.71 -0.04
CA LEU A 89 9.49 21.33 -1.44
C LEU A 89 9.74 19.82 -1.61
N PRO A 90 9.45 19.23 -2.79
CA PRO A 90 9.76 17.84 -3.07
C PRO A 90 11.25 17.55 -2.88
N GLY A 91 11.58 16.55 -2.06
CA GLY A 91 12.97 16.22 -1.71
C GLY A 91 13.59 17.09 -0.62
N GLN A 92 12.81 17.95 0.04
CA GLN A 92 13.18 18.67 1.26
C GLN A 92 12.48 18.08 2.50
N TYR A 93 12.05 16.82 2.42
CA TYR A 93 11.49 16.08 3.56
C TYR A 93 12.59 15.58 4.52
N ASP A 94 13.84 15.88 4.20
CA ASP A 94 15.00 15.76 5.08
C ASP A 94 15.00 16.95 6.02
N ASP A 95 14.52 16.78 7.24
CA ASP A 95 14.71 17.83 8.24
C ASP A 95 16.19 17.87 8.69
N PRO A 96 16.93 18.99 8.50
CA PRO A 96 18.27 19.15 9.04
C PRO A 96 18.32 19.19 10.59
N VAL A 97 17.17 19.30 11.27
CA VAL A 97 17.03 19.37 12.74
C VAL A 97 16.67 18.00 13.37
N VAL A 98 16.16 17.04 12.59
CA VAL A 98 15.79 15.67 13.05
C VAL A 98 16.98 14.71 13.19
N ALA A 99 18.21 15.19 13.04
CA ALA A 99 19.36 14.43 13.55
C ALA A 99 19.43 14.44 15.09
N LYS A 100 18.72 15.34 15.79
CA LYS A 100 18.84 15.48 17.25
C LYS A 100 17.57 15.31 18.07
N ASP A 101 16.39 15.63 17.54
CA ASP A 101 15.14 15.43 18.28
C ASP A 101 14.04 14.95 17.33
N LYS A 102 13.47 13.78 17.64
CA LYS A 102 12.44 13.06 16.86
C LYS A 102 11.12 13.83 16.74
N LYS A 103 11.08 14.95 16.01
CA LYS A 103 9.85 15.72 15.76
C LYS A 103 9.59 15.76 14.26
N MET A 104 8.54 15.07 13.84
CA MET A 104 8.10 14.94 12.44
C MET A 104 7.49 16.27 11.94
N VAL A 105 7.37 16.49 10.60
CA VAL A 105 6.71 17.63 9.87
C VAL A 105 5.44 17.28 9.00
N PRO A 106 4.26 17.94 9.00
CA PRO A 106 3.05 17.45 8.28
C PRO A 106 3.13 17.50 6.73
N TYR A 107 2.37 16.64 6.02
CA TYR A 107 2.47 16.47 4.55
C TYR A 107 1.19 16.01 3.83
N GLU A 108 1.15 16.17 2.50
CA GLU A 108 0.08 15.67 1.61
C GLU A 108 0.49 14.32 0.96
N ILE A 109 -0.29 13.25 1.17
CA ILE A 109 -0.07 11.94 0.53
C ILE A 109 -0.85 11.89 -0.78
N VAL A 110 -0.17 11.65 -1.90
CA VAL A 110 -0.83 11.13 -3.11
C VAL A 110 -0.57 9.65 -3.16
N LYS A 111 -1.63 8.82 -3.17
CA LYS A 111 -1.44 7.39 -3.37
C LYS A 111 -0.83 7.16 -4.76
N GLY A 112 0.28 6.43 -4.80
CA GLY A 112 0.94 6.03 -6.05
C GLY A 112 0.07 5.09 -6.89
N PRO A 113 0.55 4.70 -8.09
CA PRO A 113 -0.20 3.88 -9.03
C PRO A 113 -0.74 2.59 -8.40
#